data_AF-A0A7W1AZP1-F1
#
_entry.id   AF-A0A7W1AZP1-F1
#
_cell.length_a   1.000
_cell.length_b   1.000
_cell.length_c   1.000
_cell.angle_alpha   90.00
_cell.angle_beta   90.00
_cell.angle_gamma   90.00
#
_symmetry.space_group_name_H-M   'P 1'
#
loop_
_entity.id
_entity.type
_entity.pdbx_description
1 polymer ?
#
loop_
_entity_poly.entity_id
_entity_poly.type
_entity_poly.pdbx_seq_one_letter_code
_entity_poly.pdbx_strand_id
1 'polypeptide(L)'
;MPLSSAAAQQAVIAFQRFGLGAKPGGPLRIGASPKAALRAEINKPGIAAILDPTLPSYKKAAFESGGGIDRALKVREQEMHARFDKHLAVEIGFVERLVLFWSNHFSMSAKKGTGVVGMIGQFERDIIRKHVLGRFSDMLTEVINHPAMLFYLDNDGSISPNSFSGRRRPVSFTENLGREILDLHTVGRGRYSEPDVAALARMLTGWSYYR
;
A
#
# COMPACT_ATOMS: atom_id res chain seq x y z
N MET A 1 -23.38 -33.24 3.74
CA MET A 1 -24.34 -33.06 4.86
C MET A 1 -24.70 -31.59 4.96
N PRO A 2 -25.96 -31.24 5.29
CA PRO A 2 -26.33 -29.86 5.59
C PRO A 2 -25.60 -29.36 6.86
N LEU A 3 -25.25 -28.07 6.89
CA LEU A 3 -24.64 -27.44 8.06
C LEU A 3 -25.67 -27.28 9.18
N SER A 4 -25.20 -27.31 10.44
CA SER A 4 -26.02 -26.83 11.55
C SER A 4 -26.29 -25.32 11.41
N SER A 5 -27.42 -24.85 11.94
CA SER A 5 -27.81 -23.42 11.88
C SER A 5 -26.71 -22.49 12.42
N ALA A 6 -26.10 -22.84 13.56
CA ALA A 6 -25.02 -22.07 14.16
C ALA A 6 -23.77 -22.01 13.28
N ALA A 7 -23.38 -23.15 12.67
CA ALA A 7 -22.22 -23.21 11.81
C ALA A 7 -22.44 -22.46 10.48
N ALA A 8 -23.64 -22.53 9.93
CA ALA A 8 -24.05 -21.73 8.77
C ALA A 8 -23.99 -20.23 9.08
N GLN A 9 -24.49 -19.80 10.25
CA GLN A 9 -24.42 -18.39 10.67
C GLN A 9 -22.97 -17.90 10.81
N GLN A 10 -22.09 -18.70 11.43
CA GLN A 10 -20.67 -18.36 11.54
C GLN A 10 -19.97 -18.28 10.18
N ALA A 11 -20.32 -19.16 9.24
CA ALA A 11 -19.79 -19.11 7.88
C ALA A 11 -20.20 -17.83 7.16
N VAL A 12 -21.46 -17.41 7.29
CA VAL A 12 -21.95 -16.14 6.73
C VAL A 12 -21.21 -14.95 7.33
N ILE A 13 -21.02 -14.92 8.66
CA ILE A 13 -20.24 -13.87 9.33
C ILE A 13 -18.81 -13.80 8.78
N ALA A 14 -18.14 -14.94 8.61
CA ALA A 14 -16.79 -14.99 8.06
C ALA A 14 -16.72 -14.30 6.69
N PHE A 15 -17.64 -14.61 5.76
CA PHE A 15 -17.62 -13.99 4.43
C PHE A 15 -18.05 -12.52 4.41
N GLN A 16 -19.04 -12.11 5.20
CA GLN A 16 -19.59 -10.76 5.13
C GLN A 16 -18.82 -9.73 5.97
N ARG A 17 -18.41 -10.14 7.18
CA ARG A 17 -17.75 -9.22 8.12
C ARG A 17 -16.24 -9.23 7.96
N PHE A 18 -15.67 -10.40 7.70
CA PHE A 18 -14.23 -10.56 7.56
C PHE A 18 -13.77 -10.71 6.12
N GLY A 19 -14.63 -11.15 5.21
CA GLY A 19 -14.23 -11.47 3.84
C GLY A 19 -14.68 -10.50 2.75
N LEU A 20 -14.41 -10.88 1.50
CA LEU A 20 -14.87 -10.18 0.29
C LEU A 20 -16.20 -10.77 -0.25
N GLY A 21 -17.00 -11.37 0.63
CA GLY A 21 -18.23 -12.06 0.26
C GLY A 21 -18.02 -13.52 -0.16
N ALA A 22 -19.11 -14.30 -0.08
CA ALA A 22 -19.08 -15.73 -0.31
C ALA A 22 -19.01 -16.05 -1.81
N LYS A 23 -18.11 -16.97 -2.19
CA LYS A 23 -18.10 -17.58 -3.53
C LYS A 23 -19.12 -18.73 -3.58
N PRO A 24 -19.54 -19.21 -4.78
CA PRO A 24 -20.41 -20.37 -4.89
C PRO A 24 -19.88 -21.57 -4.07
N GLY A 25 -20.72 -22.11 -3.18
CA GLY A 25 -20.36 -23.21 -2.27
C GLY A 25 -19.46 -22.84 -1.08
N GLY A 26 -19.04 -21.58 -0.93
CA GLY A 26 -18.13 -21.14 0.13
C GLY A 26 -18.61 -21.46 1.55
N PRO A 27 -19.88 -21.18 1.93
CA PRO A 27 -20.40 -21.52 3.26
C PRO A 27 -20.27 -23.00 3.60
N LEU A 28 -20.46 -23.89 2.63
CA LEU A 28 -20.27 -25.33 2.83
C LEU A 28 -18.79 -25.70 3.00
N ARG A 29 -17.87 -25.07 2.24
CA ARG A 29 -16.43 -25.33 2.34
C ARG A 29 -15.84 -24.96 3.70
N ILE A 30 -16.28 -23.87 4.31
CA ILE A 30 -15.79 -23.43 5.62
C ILE A 30 -16.68 -23.85 6.79
N GLY A 31 -17.90 -24.31 6.51
CA GLY A 31 -18.95 -24.48 7.50
C GLY A 31 -18.68 -25.52 8.58
N ALA A 32 -17.75 -26.45 8.37
CA ALA A 32 -17.32 -27.36 9.44
C ALA A 32 -16.61 -26.62 10.59
N SER A 33 -15.85 -25.55 10.27
CA SER A 33 -15.21 -24.70 11.27
C SER A 33 -14.76 -23.35 10.67
N PRO A 34 -15.66 -22.35 10.57
CA PRO A 34 -15.35 -21.06 9.95
C PRO A 34 -14.18 -20.33 10.61
N LYS A 35 -14.06 -20.43 11.94
CA LYS A 35 -12.95 -19.85 12.70
C LYS A 35 -11.61 -20.51 12.37
N ALA A 36 -11.59 -21.84 12.20
CA ALA A 36 -10.37 -22.54 11.80
C ALA A 36 -9.97 -22.16 10.37
N ALA A 37 -10.94 -22.03 9.46
CA ALA A 37 -10.69 -21.58 8.08
C ALA A 37 -10.06 -20.17 8.05
N LEU A 38 -10.56 -19.23 8.85
CA LEU A 38 -9.99 -17.88 8.96
C LEU A 38 -8.55 -17.90 9.51
N ARG A 39 -8.28 -18.70 10.55
CA ARG A 39 -6.93 -18.87 11.09
C ARG A 39 -5.99 -19.50 10.07
N ALA A 40 -6.47 -20.49 9.31
CA ALA A 40 -5.70 -21.11 8.25
C ALA A 40 -5.33 -20.12 7.14
N GLU A 41 -6.24 -19.20 6.78
CA GLU A 41 -5.95 -18.12 5.82
C GLU A 41 -4.82 -17.21 6.32
N ILE A 42 -4.94 -16.68 7.54
CA ILE A 42 -3.95 -15.74 8.12
C ILE A 42 -2.57 -16.39 8.26
N ASN A 43 -2.54 -17.70 8.58
CA ASN A 43 -1.29 -18.44 8.76
C ASN A 43 -0.71 -18.97 7.45
N LYS A 44 -1.37 -18.79 6.31
CA LYS A 44 -0.87 -19.29 5.02
C LYS A 44 0.33 -18.44 4.57
N PRO A 45 1.51 -19.05 4.36
CA PRO A 45 2.68 -18.31 3.89
C PRO A 45 2.40 -17.61 2.56
N GLY A 46 2.80 -16.34 2.45
CA GLY A 46 2.60 -15.54 1.24
C GLY A 46 1.14 -15.28 0.88
N ILE A 47 0.20 -15.42 1.82
CA ILE A 47 -1.24 -15.25 1.55
C ILE A 47 -1.58 -13.92 0.86
N ALA A 48 -0.89 -12.83 1.21
CA ALA A 48 -1.12 -11.52 0.62
C ALA A 48 -0.42 -11.32 -0.74
N ALA A 49 0.59 -12.12 -1.06
CA ALA A 49 1.49 -11.88 -2.19
C ALA A 49 0.77 -12.05 -3.54
N ILE A 50 1.19 -11.22 -4.50
CA ILE A 50 0.90 -11.37 -5.92
C ILE A 50 2.23 -11.77 -6.58
N LEU A 51 2.30 -13.01 -7.03
CA LEU A 51 3.50 -13.58 -7.65
C LEU A 51 3.28 -13.66 -9.16
N ASP A 52 3.41 -12.53 -9.83
CA ASP A 52 3.32 -12.42 -11.28
C ASP A 52 4.65 -11.85 -11.82
N PRO A 53 5.44 -12.68 -12.54
CA PRO A 53 6.74 -12.26 -13.07
C PRO A 53 6.65 -11.26 -14.22
N THR A 54 5.45 -11.04 -14.78
CA THR A 54 5.23 -10.07 -15.85
C THR A 54 5.09 -8.64 -15.33
N LEU A 55 4.75 -8.48 -14.04
CA LEU A 55 4.62 -7.17 -13.41
C LEU A 55 5.98 -6.49 -13.23
N PRO A 56 6.06 -5.16 -13.37
CA PRO A 56 7.32 -4.44 -13.32
C PRO A 56 7.94 -4.43 -11.91
N SER A 57 9.27 -4.40 -11.83
CA SER A 57 9.95 -4.00 -10.60
C SER A 57 9.77 -2.50 -10.33
N TYR A 58 10.08 -2.03 -9.11
CA TYR A 58 10.02 -0.60 -8.79
C TYR A 58 10.80 0.27 -9.81
N LYS A 59 11.99 -0.18 -10.24
CA LYS A 59 12.82 0.55 -11.21
C LYS A 59 12.11 0.68 -12.55
N LYS A 60 11.49 -0.42 -13.01
CA LYS A 60 10.76 -0.44 -14.27
C LYS A 60 9.50 0.41 -14.16
N ALA A 61 8.73 0.30 -13.08
CA ALA A 61 7.54 1.11 -12.86
C ALA A 61 7.86 2.62 -12.83
N ALA A 62 8.94 3.01 -12.15
CA ALA A 62 9.43 4.40 -12.14
C ALA A 62 9.85 4.88 -13.54
N PHE A 63 10.60 4.06 -14.28
CA PHE A 63 11.02 4.38 -15.64
C PHE A 63 9.85 4.53 -16.61
N GLU A 64 8.87 3.60 -16.57
CA GLU A 64 7.65 3.68 -17.37
C GLU A 64 6.82 4.92 -17.01
N SER A 65 6.74 5.24 -15.72
CA SER A 65 6.07 6.42 -15.20
C SER A 65 6.68 7.74 -15.71
N GLY A 66 8.01 7.80 -15.86
CA GLY A 66 8.71 8.95 -16.46
C GLY A 66 8.49 9.09 -17.97
N GLY A 67 8.04 8.02 -18.63
CA GLY A 67 7.85 7.95 -20.08
C GLY A 67 6.56 8.56 -20.63
N GLY A 68 5.71 9.15 -19.79
CA GLY A 68 4.43 9.75 -20.18
C GLY A 68 3.22 8.97 -19.69
N ILE A 69 2.04 9.58 -19.86
CA ILE A 69 0.79 9.08 -19.24
C ILE A 69 0.37 7.71 -19.77
N ASP A 70 0.54 7.44 -21.07
CA ASP A 70 0.11 6.16 -21.66
C ASP A 70 0.93 4.97 -21.10
N ARG A 71 2.24 5.15 -20.92
CA ARG A 71 3.12 4.15 -20.32
C ARG A 71 2.78 3.92 -18.85
N ALA A 72 2.54 5.00 -18.10
CA ALA A 72 2.12 4.93 -16.70
C ALA A 72 0.77 4.21 -16.54
N LEU A 73 -0.19 4.49 -17.41
CA LEU A 73 -1.51 3.84 -17.42
C LEU A 73 -1.39 2.35 -17.73
N LYS A 74 -0.53 1.95 -18.68
CA LYS A 74 -0.30 0.54 -19.02
C LYS A 74 0.23 -0.26 -17.82
N VAL A 75 1.18 0.29 -17.07
CA VAL A 75 1.66 -0.34 -15.83
C VAL A 75 0.54 -0.46 -14.81
N ARG A 76 -0.22 0.61 -14.60
CA ARG A 76 -1.33 0.63 -13.64
C ARG A 76 -2.39 -0.41 -13.98
N GLU A 77 -2.71 -0.58 -15.26
CA GLU A 77 -3.69 -1.57 -15.74
C GLU A 77 -3.23 -3.01 -15.42
N GLN A 78 -1.96 -3.33 -15.69
CA GLN A 78 -1.38 -4.65 -15.37
C GLN A 78 -1.46 -4.96 -13.87
N GLU A 79 -1.04 -4.01 -13.02
CA GLU A 79 -1.13 -4.17 -11.55
C GLU A 79 -2.58 -4.28 -11.08
N MET A 80 -3.51 -3.56 -11.71
CA MET A 80 -4.93 -3.59 -11.39
C MET A 80 -5.56 -4.95 -11.73
N HIS A 81 -5.22 -5.53 -12.89
CA HIS A 81 -5.67 -6.88 -13.25
C HIS A 81 -5.19 -7.91 -12.24
N ALA A 82 -3.89 -7.91 -11.90
CA ALA A 82 -3.34 -8.84 -10.92
C ALA A 82 -3.98 -8.70 -9.53
N ARG A 83 -4.30 -7.45 -9.11
CA ARG A 83 -5.07 -7.17 -7.89
C ARG A 83 -6.48 -7.75 -7.95
N PHE A 84 -7.19 -7.56 -9.06
CA PHE A 84 -8.54 -8.10 -9.22
C PHE A 84 -8.55 -9.62 -9.20
N ASP A 85 -7.62 -10.27 -9.92
CA ASP A 85 -7.48 -11.72 -9.91
C ASP A 85 -7.25 -12.26 -8.50
N LYS A 86 -6.41 -11.57 -7.71
CA LYS A 86 -6.20 -11.89 -6.30
C LYS A 86 -7.49 -11.81 -5.47
N HIS A 87 -8.26 -10.73 -5.59
CA HIS A 87 -9.53 -10.55 -4.88
C HIS A 87 -10.59 -11.61 -5.27
N LEU A 88 -10.56 -12.08 -6.51
CA LEU A 88 -11.48 -13.11 -6.99
C LEU A 88 -11.08 -14.51 -6.52
N ALA A 89 -9.78 -14.78 -6.38
CA ALA A 89 -9.24 -16.09 -6.05
C ALA A 89 -9.33 -16.48 -4.55
N VAL A 90 -9.41 -15.51 -3.64
CA VAL A 90 -9.48 -15.79 -2.20
C VAL A 90 -10.83 -16.39 -1.79
N GLU A 91 -10.79 -17.37 -0.88
CA GLU A 91 -12.01 -18.00 -0.35
C GLU A 91 -12.74 -17.01 0.58
N ILE A 92 -12.17 -16.70 1.75
CA ILE A 92 -12.77 -15.72 2.68
C ILE A 92 -12.33 -14.31 2.30
N GLY A 93 -11.01 -14.06 2.22
CA GLY A 93 -10.47 -12.78 1.77
C GLY A 93 -10.30 -11.75 2.89
N PHE A 94 -10.04 -12.21 4.11
CA PHE A 94 -9.73 -11.36 5.25
C PHE A 94 -8.44 -10.59 5.06
N VAL A 95 -7.40 -11.25 4.56
CA VAL A 95 -6.12 -10.58 4.30
C VAL A 95 -6.28 -9.51 3.21
N GLU A 96 -7.07 -9.77 2.17
CA GLU A 96 -7.32 -8.78 1.11
C GLU A 96 -8.08 -7.57 1.64
N ARG A 97 -9.03 -7.73 2.58
CA ARG A 97 -9.65 -6.57 3.25
C ARG A 97 -8.66 -5.73 4.03
N LEU A 98 -7.68 -6.36 4.70
CA LEU A 98 -6.62 -5.63 5.40
C LEU A 98 -5.72 -4.89 4.39
N VAL A 99 -5.42 -5.50 3.24
CA VAL A 99 -4.72 -4.81 2.15
C VAL A 99 -5.51 -3.58 1.71
N LEU A 100 -6.83 -3.70 1.47
CA LEU A 100 -7.68 -2.55 1.12
C LEU A 100 -7.65 -1.45 2.19
N PHE A 101 -7.70 -1.83 3.46
CA PHE A 101 -7.62 -0.88 4.58
C PHE A 101 -6.30 -0.10 4.57
N TRP A 102 -5.16 -0.78 4.44
CA TRP A 102 -3.84 -0.14 4.45
C TRP A 102 -3.55 0.63 3.15
N SER A 103 -3.98 0.13 2.00
CA SER A 103 -3.92 0.86 0.73
C SER A 103 -4.72 2.17 0.80
N ASN A 104 -5.84 2.18 1.55
CA ASN A 104 -6.60 3.40 1.80
C ASN A 104 -5.91 4.31 2.82
N HIS A 105 -5.32 3.75 3.88
CA HIS A 105 -4.59 4.52 4.89
C HIS A 105 -3.40 5.31 4.28
N PHE A 106 -2.69 4.71 3.32
CA PHE A 106 -1.57 5.34 2.61
C PHE A 106 -1.94 5.79 1.18
N SER A 107 -3.19 6.20 0.96
CA SER A 107 -3.68 6.52 -0.38
C SER A 107 -2.96 7.72 -1.00
N MET A 108 -2.68 7.64 -2.30
CA MET A 108 -2.11 8.74 -3.08
C MET A 108 -3.06 9.10 -4.22
N SER A 109 -3.25 10.39 -4.48
CA SER A 109 -4.09 10.85 -5.59
C SER A 109 -3.40 10.68 -6.94
N ALA A 110 -4.02 9.90 -7.82
CA ALA A 110 -3.57 9.75 -9.21
C ALA A 110 -3.54 11.08 -9.99
N LYS A 111 -4.28 12.11 -9.52
CA LYS A 111 -4.26 13.45 -10.12
C LYS A 111 -2.92 14.17 -9.95
N LYS A 112 -2.05 13.71 -9.04
CA LYS A 112 -0.72 14.30 -8.84
C LYS A 112 0.15 14.23 -10.10
N GLY A 113 -0.01 13.17 -10.90
CA GLY A 113 0.72 12.99 -12.15
C GLY A 113 1.23 11.58 -12.33
N THR A 114 2.00 11.38 -13.41
CA THR A 114 2.45 10.05 -13.84
C THR A 114 3.24 9.31 -12.76
N GLY A 115 4.05 10.03 -11.97
CA GLY A 115 4.80 9.52 -10.82
C GLY A 115 3.95 8.71 -9.82
N VAL A 116 2.69 9.08 -9.61
CA VAL A 116 1.78 8.25 -8.81
C VAL A 116 1.16 7.15 -9.68
N VAL A 117 0.62 7.53 -10.84
CA VAL A 117 -0.15 6.62 -11.73
C VAL A 117 0.62 5.33 -12.05
N GLY A 118 1.89 5.44 -12.46
CA GLY A 118 2.68 4.29 -12.90
C GLY A 118 3.28 3.45 -11.77
N MET A 119 3.23 3.93 -10.52
CA MET A 119 3.91 3.29 -9.39
C MET A 119 2.95 2.83 -8.28
N ILE A 120 1.70 3.29 -8.26
CA ILE A 120 0.74 3.01 -7.17
C ILE A 120 0.39 1.53 -7.02
N GLY A 121 0.35 0.77 -8.13
CA GLY A 121 0.08 -0.66 -8.10
C GLY A 121 1.24 -1.46 -7.51
N GLN A 122 2.45 -1.17 -7.98
CA GLN A 122 3.68 -1.78 -7.47
C GLN A 122 3.93 -1.41 -6.00
N PHE A 123 3.58 -0.18 -5.57
CA PHE A 123 3.57 0.23 -4.17
C PHE A 123 2.68 -0.67 -3.29
N GLU A 124 1.42 -0.91 -3.68
CA GLU A 124 0.54 -1.82 -2.95
C GLU A 124 1.15 -3.23 -2.92
N ARG A 125 1.65 -3.69 -4.07
CA ARG A 125 2.14 -5.06 -4.25
C ARG A 125 3.36 -5.39 -3.40
N ASP A 126 4.35 -4.52 -3.40
CA ASP A 126 5.66 -4.82 -2.81
C ASP A 126 5.79 -4.30 -1.38
N ILE A 127 4.96 -3.35 -0.94
CA ILE A 127 5.02 -2.78 0.41
C ILE A 127 3.79 -3.18 1.22
N ILE A 128 2.59 -2.75 0.81
CA ILE A 128 1.38 -2.98 1.61
C ILE A 128 1.14 -4.48 1.81
N ARG A 129 1.15 -5.26 0.73
CA ARG A 129 0.94 -6.72 0.80
C ARG A 129 2.06 -7.45 1.53
N LYS A 130 3.31 -6.98 1.39
CA LYS A 130 4.47 -7.55 2.08
C LYS A 130 4.33 -7.43 3.60
N HIS A 131 3.80 -6.31 4.09
CA HIS A 131 3.74 -6.00 5.52
C HIS A 131 2.34 -6.10 6.15
N VAL A 132 1.31 -6.50 5.41
CA VAL A 132 -0.11 -6.46 5.86
C VAL A 132 -0.39 -7.22 7.16
N LEU A 133 0.36 -8.28 7.45
CA LEU A 133 0.29 -9.05 8.71
C LEU A 133 1.52 -8.84 9.61
N GLY A 134 2.37 -7.88 9.26
CA GLY A 134 3.65 -7.59 9.91
C GLY A 134 3.58 -6.40 10.86
N ARG A 135 4.75 -5.80 11.13
CA ARG A 135 4.88 -4.63 11.99
C ARG A 135 4.54 -3.36 11.21
N PHE A 136 3.71 -2.51 11.81
CA PHE A 136 3.37 -1.21 11.22
C PHE A 136 4.60 -0.33 10.96
N SER A 137 5.60 -0.35 11.87
CA SER A 137 6.85 0.42 11.72
C SER A 137 7.59 0.10 10.42
N ASP A 138 7.58 -1.17 10.03
CA ASP A 138 8.33 -1.67 8.88
C ASP A 138 7.58 -1.28 7.60
N MET A 139 6.24 -1.39 7.63
CA MET A 139 5.37 -0.88 6.56
C MET A 139 5.57 0.61 6.37
N LEU A 140 5.45 1.41 7.44
CA LEU A 140 5.57 2.86 7.37
C LEU A 140 6.93 3.27 6.79
N THR A 141 8.01 2.64 7.27
CA THR A 141 9.37 2.94 6.79
C THR A 141 9.51 2.68 5.29
N GLU A 142 9.00 1.56 4.78
CA GLU A 142 9.03 1.31 3.33
C GLU A 142 8.11 2.24 2.55
N VAL A 143 6.93 2.58 3.09
CA VAL A 143 5.99 3.53 2.46
C VAL A 143 6.65 4.89 2.25
N ILE A 144 7.26 5.48 3.28
CA ILE A 144 7.81 6.85 3.21
C ILE A 144 9.08 6.94 2.37
N ASN A 145 9.73 5.80 2.09
CA ASN A 145 10.88 5.71 1.19
C ASN A 145 10.48 5.41 -0.26
N HIS A 146 9.21 5.10 -0.52
CA HIS A 146 8.78 4.68 -1.86
C HIS A 146 8.76 5.88 -2.82
N PRO A 147 9.27 5.73 -4.07
CA PRO A 147 9.29 6.80 -5.07
C PRO A 147 7.95 7.50 -5.29
N ALA A 148 6.84 6.75 -5.33
CA ALA A 148 5.50 7.33 -5.49
C ALA A 148 5.11 8.25 -4.32
N MET A 149 5.45 7.88 -3.08
CA MET A 149 5.13 8.67 -1.90
C MET A 149 6.00 9.91 -1.81
N LEU A 150 7.30 9.77 -2.09
CA LEU A 150 8.24 10.89 -2.17
C LEU A 150 7.80 11.91 -3.22
N PHE A 151 7.37 11.45 -4.41
CA PHE A 151 6.83 12.30 -5.46
C PHE A 151 5.47 12.92 -5.07
N TYR A 152 4.59 12.14 -4.43
CA TYR A 152 3.26 12.60 -4.05
C TYR A 152 3.30 13.80 -3.11
N LEU A 153 4.22 13.76 -2.15
CA LEU A 153 4.39 14.77 -1.10
C LEU A 153 5.54 15.75 -1.37
N ASP A 154 6.02 15.79 -2.62
CA ASP A 154 7.04 16.72 -3.11
C ASP A 154 8.40 16.62 -2.40
N ASN A 155 8.66 15.52 -1.67
CA ASN A 155 9.90 15.34 -0.92
C ASN A 155 11.10 15.12 -1.86
N ASP A 156 10.87 14.54 -3.03
CA ASP A 156 11.90 14.30 -4.04
C ASP A 156 12.55 15.59 -4.57
N GLY A 157 11.90 16.74 -4.37
CA GLY A 157 12.42 18.07 -4.62
C GLY A 157 13.09 18.75 -3.42
N SER A 158 13.16 18.16 -2.22
CA SER A 158 13.79 18.78 -1.05
C SER A 158 15.32 18.68 -1.11
N ILE A 159 15.99 19.83 -1.11
CA ILE A 159 17.44 19.98 -1.27
C ILE A 159 18.01 20.79 -0.11
N SER A 160 18.97 20.20 0.61
CA SER A 160 19.72 20.92 1.65
C SER A 160 20.70 21.94 1.04
N PRO A 161 20.86 23.16 1.60
CA PRO A 161 21.84 24.15 1.15
C PRO A 161 23.27 23.63 1.08
N ASN A 162 23.62 22.73 2.00
CA ASN A 162 24.98 22.21 2.11
C ASN A 162 25.25 21.01 1.19
N SER A 163 24.21 20.49 0.52
CA SER A 163 24.32 19.38 -0.42
C SER A 163 24.98 19.80 -1.73
N PHE A 164 25.51 18.84 -2.49
CA PHE A 164 26.08 19.09 -3.81
C PHE A 164 25.10 19.81 -4.75
N SER A 165 23.82 19.41 -4.72
CA SER A 165 22.76 20.04 -5.51
C SER A 165 22.41 21.44 -5.01
N GLY A 166 22.35 21.66 -3.69
CA GLY A 166 22.02 22.96 -3.08
C GLY A 166 23.09 24.03 -3.25
N ARG A 167 24.34 23.63 -3.54
CA ARG A 167 25.41 24.55 -3.97
C ARG A 167 25.28 25.03 -5.41
N ARG A 168 24.47 24.34 -6.23
CA ARG A 168 24.34 24.57 -7.68
C ARG A 168 22.95 25.03 -8.12
N ARG A 169 21.94 24.80 -7.30
CA ARG A 169 20.54 25.16 -7.55
C ARG A 169 19.94 25.77 -6.28
N PRO A 170 18.88 26.58 -6.41
CA PRO A 170 18.18 27.13 -5.25
C PRO A 170 17.77 26.04 -4.27
N VAL A 171 17.91 26.34 -2.98
CA VAL A 171 17.43 25.50 -1.89
C VAL A 171 15.92 25.37 -2.00
N SER A 172 15.42 24.15 -1.79
CA SER A 172 14.00 23.84 -1.76
C SER A 172 13.72 22.94 -0.58
N PHE A 173 12.66 23.23 0.16
CA PHE A 173 12.31 22.52 1.39
C PHE A 173 10.80 22.34 1.42
N THR A 174 10.33 21.11 1.60
CA THR A 174 8.92 20.81 1.82
C THR A 174 8.73 20.13 3.17
N GLU A 175 7.65 20.49 3.85
CA GLU A 175 7.24 19.87 5.11
C GLU A 175 6.15 18.81 4.94
N ASN A 176 5.60 18.65 3.73
CA ASN A 176 4.39 17.86 3.51
C ASN A 176 4.53 16.42 3.99
N LEU A 177 5.62 15.71 3.60
CA LEU A 177 5.85 14.34 4.04
C LEU A 177 6.03 14.24 5.56
N GLY A 178 6.81 15.14 6.17
CA GLY A 178 6.99 15.16 7.62
C GLY A 178 5.67 15.40 8.35
N ARG A 179 4.85 16.32 7.84
CA ARG A 179 3.53 16.62 8.38
C ARG A 179 2.57 15.44 8.26
N GLU A 180 2.48 14.80 7.10
CA GLU A 180 1.59 13.65 6.91
C GLU A 180 1.99 12.45 7.78
N ILE A 181 3.30 12.20 7.97
CA ILE A 181 3.77 11.16 8.89
C ILE A 181 3.24 11.42 10.30
N LEU A 182 3.34 12.65 10.79
CA LEU A 182 2.90 13.01 12.14
C LEU A 182 1.36 13.07 12.25
N ASP A 183 0.68 13.71 11.31
CA ASP A 183 -0.77 13.95 11.32
C ASP A 183 -1.58 12.69 11.03
N LEU A 184 -1.26 12.00 9.94
CA LEU A 184 -2.14 11.01 9.33
C LEU A 184 -1.69 9.57 9.60
N HIS A 185 -0.39 9.35 9.80
CA HIS A 185 0.16 8.00 9.87
C HIS A 185 0.61 7.56 11.26
N THR A 186 0.96 8.48 12.17
CA THR A 186 1.53 8.10 13.47
C THR A 186 0.84 8.74 14.67
N VAL A 187 1.15 9.99 14.98
CA VAL A 187 0.81 10.61 16.26
C VAL A 187 -0.65 11.06 16.29
N GLY A 188 -1.12 11.58 15.18
CA GLY A 188 -2.42 12.24 15.05
C GLY A 188 -2.30 13.75 15.24
N ARG A 189 -3.18 14.47 14.55
CA ARG A 189 -3.24 15.93 14.58
C ARG A 189 -3.37 16.49 16.00
N GLY A 190 -2.63 17.56 16.28
CA GLY A 190 -2.68 18.29 17.56
C GLY A 190 -1.87 17.65 18.70
N ARG A 191 -1.04 16.65 18.39
CA ARG A 191 -0.18 15.95 19.37
C ARG A 191 1.33 16.13 19.12
N TYR A 192 1.68 17.03 18.21
CA TYR A 192 3.04 17.45 17.90
C TYR A 192 3.04 18.98 17.69
N SER A 193 4.22 19.58 17.63
CA SER A 193 4.42 21.02 17.41
C SER A 193 4.98 21.31 16.02
N GLU A 194 4.82 22.54 15.51
CA GLU A 194 5.44 22.95 14.24
C GLU A 194 6.96 22.70 14.18
N PRO A 195 7.74 22.93 15.26
CA PRO A 195 9.13 22.50 15.32
C PRO A 195 9.37 21.00 15.05
N ASP A 196 8.47 20.11 15.48
CA ASP A 196 8.58 18.67 15.24
C ASP A 196 8.41 18.33 13.76
N VAL A 197 7.48 19.01 13.07
CA VAL A 197 7.30 18.89 11.61
C VAL A 197 8.58 19.30 10.89
N ALA A 198 9.11 20.47 11.23
CA ALA A 198 10.32 21.00 10.60
C ALA A 198 11.56 20.12 10.89
N ALA A 199 11.63 19.51 12.09
CA ALA A 199 12.69 18.57 12.44
C ALA A 199 12.60 17.29 11.60
N LEU A 200 11.42 16.69 11.50
CA LEU A 200 11.22 15.48 10.70
C LEU A 200 11.45 15.75 9.21
N ALA A 201 10.92 16.85 8.66
CA ALA A 201 11.15 17.24 7.28
C ALA A 201 12.64 17.44 6.96
N ARG A 202 13.42 17.99 7.89
CA ARG A 202 14.88 18.08 7.76
C ARG A 202 15.56 16.72 7.73
N MET A 203 15.10 15.76 8.53
CA MET A 203 15.62 14.38 8.50
C MET A 203 15.35 13.67 7.18
N LEU A 204 14.22 13.97 6.54
CA LEU A 204 13.78 13.37 5.28
C LEU A 204 14.33 14.10 4.03
N THR A 205 14.90 15.29 4.22
CA THR A 205 15.46 16.10 3.13
C THR A 205 16.61 15.36 2.44
N GLY A 206 16.58 15.32 1.11
CA GLY A 206 17.54 14.60 0.28
C GLY A 206 17.11 13.17 -0.08
N TRP A 207 16.04 12.65 0.51
CA TRP A 207 15.41 11.41 0.00
C TRP A 207 14.72 11.69 -1.33
N SER A 208 15.16 10.98 -2.36
CA SER A 208 14.69 11.10 -3.73
C SER A 208 14.82 9.74 -4.42
N TYR A 209 14.46 9.67 -5.70
CA TYR A 209 14.50 8.44 -6.49
C TYR A 209 15.13 8.68 -7.85
N TYR A 210 15.67 7.62 -8.44
CA TYR A 210 16.25 7.70 -9.78
C TYR A 210 15.12 7.89 -10.81
N ARG A 211 15.19 9.00 -11.56
CA ARG A 211 14.22 9.38 -12.59
C ARG A 211 14.63 8.83 -13.96
#